data_AF-A0A6A8H3M6-F1
#
_entry.id   AF-A0A6A8H3M6-F1
#
_cell.length_a   1.000
_cell.length_b   1.000
_cell.length_c   1.000
_cell.angle_alpha   90.00
_cell.angle_beta   90.00
_cell.angle_gamma   90.00
#
_symmetry.space_group_name_H-M   'P 1'
#
loop_
_entity.id
_entity.type
_entity.pdbx_description
1 polymer ?
#
loop_
_entity_poly.entity_id
_entity_poly.type
_entity_poly.pdbx_seq_one_letter_code
_entity_poly.pdbx_strand_id
1 'polypeptide(L)' 'APGNHAKIGGLKVTTKDNWFAARPSGTENIYKVYAESFVSPEALDKVLDEATVVVDKALSE' A
#
# COMPACT_ATOMS: atom_id res chain seq x y z
N ALA A 1 -11.97 2.93 6.92
CA ALA A 1 -12.08 1.53 6.48
C ALA A 1 -13.53 1.31 6.06
N PRO A 2 -13.81 0.65 4.94
CA PRO A 2 -15.17 0.61 4.38
C PRO A 2 -16.22 -0.02 5.31
N GLY A 3 -15.86 -1.06 6.09
CA GLY A 3 -16.82 -1.76 6.95
C GLY A 3 -17.29 -0.99 8.19
N ASN A 4 -16.56 0.02 8.64
CA ASN A 4 -16.86 0.74 9.90
C ASN A 4 -16.45 2.22 9.92
N HIS A 5 -16.01 2.78 8.79
CA HIS A 5 -15.52 4.16 8.64
C HIS A 5 -14.33 4.57 9.53
N ALA A 6 -13.70 3.64 10.26
CA ALA A 6 -12.56 3.96 11.11
C ALA A 6 -11.33 4.39 10.30
N LYS A 7 -10.50 5.28 10.83
CA LYS A 7 -9.21 5.61 10.20
C LYS A 7 -8.33 4.36 10.14
N ILE A 8 -7.72 4.10 8.99
CA ILE A 8 -6.82 2.94 8.82
C ILE A 8 -5.38 3.22 9.29
N GLY A 9 -5.05 4.50 9.53
CA GLY A 9 -3.69 4.91 9.92
C GLY A 9 -2.69 4.62 8.81
N GLY A 10 -2.95 5.14 7.62
CA GLY A 10 -2.20 4.84 6.40
C GLY A 10 -3.07 5.04 5.16
N LEU A 11 -2.71 4.40 4.06
CA LEU A 11 -3.46 4.44 2.81
C LEU A 11 -3.71 3.03 2.26
N LYS A 12 -4.80 2.89 1.52
CA LYS A 12 -5.10 1.71 0.71
C LYS A 12 -5.54 2.18 -0.67
N VAL A 13 -4.90 1.65 -1.70
CA VAL A 13 -5.24 1.89 -3.11
C VAL A 13 -5.70 0.58 -3.72
N THR A 14 -6.78 0.63 -4.48
CA THR A 14 -7.37 -0.53 -5.15
C THR A 14 -7.64 -0.20 -6.60
N THR A 15 -7.29 -1.13 -7.49
CA THR A 15 -7.71 -1.16 -8.89
C THR A 15 -8.63 -2.36 -9.10
N LYS A 16 -8.97 -2.67 -10.35
CA LYS A 16 -9.77 -3.85 -10.68
C LYS A 16 -9.10 -5.16 -10.24
N ASP A 17 -7.81 -5.31 -10.57
CA ASP A 17 -7.10 -6.60 -10.44
C ASP A 17 -5.93 -6.54 -9.44
N ASN A 18 -5.71 -5.40 -8.79
CA ASN A 18 -4.56 -5.20 -7.90
C ASN A 18 -4.92 -4.26 -6.74
N TRP A 19 -4.25 -4.44 -5.60
CA TRP A 19 -4.30 -3.47 -4.51
C TRP A 19 -2.99 -3.43 -3.72
N PHE A 20 -2.76 -2.30 -3.04
CA PHE A 20 -1.78 -2.22 -1.98
C PHE A 20 -2.28 -1.38 -0.81
N ALA A 21 -1.72 -1.61 0.38
CA ALA A 21 -1.93 -0.82 1.57
C ALA A 21 -0.59 -0.54 2.25
N ALA A 22 -0.38 0.73 2.62
CA ALA A 22 0.81 1.18 3.33
C ALA A 22 0.46 1.75 4.70
N ARG A 23 1.19 1.33 5.74
CA ARG A 23 0.99 1.78 7.13
C ARG A 23 2.33 1.95 7.84
N PRO A 24 2.49 2.93 8.74
CA PRO A 24 3.67 3.02 9.59
C PRO A 24 3.77 1.79 10.50
N SER A 25 4.99 1.30 10.74
CA SER A 25 5.24 0.27 11.73
C SER A 25 4.99 0.83 13.14
N GLY A 26 4.43 0.00 14.03
CA GLY A 26 4.18 0.40 15.42
C GLY A 26 5.40 0.28 16.33
N THR A 27 6.48 -0.34 15.86
CA THR A 27 7.64 -0.74 16.68
C THR A 27 8.98 -0.29 16.11
N GLU A 28 9.02 0.14 14.85
CA GLU A 28 10.24 0.44 14.11
C GLU A 28 10.03 1.72 13.29
N ASN A 29 11.10 2.47 13.01
CA ASN A 29 11.03 3.67 12.17
C ASN A 29 11.01 3.32 10.68
N ILE A 30 10.01 2.56 10.26
CA ILE A 30 9.76 2.11 8.89
C ILE A 30 8.25 2.12 8.60
N TYR A 31 7.86 2.08 7.34
CA TYR A 31 6.50 1.71 6.93
C TYR A 31 6.47 0.30 6.35
N LYS A 32 5.30 -0.34 6.38
CA LYS A 32 5.06 -1.67 5.80
C LYS A 32 4.07 -1.54 4.65
N VAL A 33 4.37 -2.23 3.55
CA VAL A 33 3.49 -2.36 2.39
C VAL A 33 2.96 -3.78 2.32
N TYR A 34 1.66 -3.90 2.12
CA TYR A 34 0.96 -5.14 1.80
C TYR A 34 0.38 -4.99 0.40
N ALA A 35 0.60 -5.96 -0.48
CA ALA A 35 0.09 -5.90 -1.84
C ALA A 35 -0.40 -7.27 -2.31
N GLU A 36 -1.29 -7.25 -3.30
CA GLU A 36 -1.77 -8.44 -3.99
C GLU A 36 -2.09 -8.08 -5.44
N SER A 37 -1.76 -9.01 -6.34
CA SER A 37 -2.18 -8.99 -7.74
C SER A 37 -2.96 -10.25 -8.06
N PHE A 38 -4.07 -10.09 -8.75
CA PHE A 38 -4.87 -11.19 -9.30
C PHE A 38 -4.44 -11.57 -10.73
N VAL A 39 -3.39 -10.95 -11.26
CA VAL A 39 -2.91 -11.15 -12.64
C VAL A 39 -1.74 -12.13 -12.68
N SER A 40 -0.62 -11.78 -12.04
CA SER A 40 0.59 -12.61 -12.00
C SER A 40 1.58 -12.13 -10.92
N PRO A 41 2.61 -12.93 -10.58
CA PRO A 41 3.69 -12.48 -9.70
C PRO A 41 4.44 -11.24 -10.22
N GLU A 42 4.67 -11.13 -11.53
CA GLU A 42 5.35 -9.97 -12.13
C GLU A 42 4.51 -8.69 -12.01
N ALA A 43 3.17 -8.83 -12.08
CA ALA A 43 2.26 -7.73 -11.81
C ALA A 43 2.29 -7.33 -10.33
N LEU A 44 2.42 -8.29 -9.40
CA LEU A 44 2.61 -8.00 -7.97
C LEU A 44 3.91 -7.23 -7.72
N ASP A 45 5.02 -7.63 -8.36
CA ASP A 45 6.31 -6.93 -8.25
C ASP A 45 6.16 -5.47 -8.69
N LYS A 46 5.50 -5.24 -9.83
CA LYS A 46 5.20 -3.89 -10.32
C LYS A 46 4.34 -3.09 -9.34
N VAL A 47 3.35 -3.71 -8.71
CA VAL A 47 2.51 -3.05 -7.68
C VAL A 47 3.34 -2.65 -6.47
N LEU A 48 4.31 -3.47 -6.05
CA LEU A 48 5.21 -3.16 -4.93
C LEU A 48 6.13 -1.98 -5.27
N ASP A 49 6.69 -1.95 -6.47
CA ASP A 49 7.53 -0.85 -6.96
C ASP A 49 6.75 0.47 -7.00
N GLU A 50 5.55 0.45 -7.60
CA GLU A 50 4.68 1.63 -7.69
C GLU A 50 4.19 2.09 -6.31
N ALA A 51 3.88 1.15 -5.41
CA ALA A 51 3.47 1.47 -4.04
C ALA A 51 4.56 2.25 -3.31
N THR A 52 5.82 1.83 -3.43
CA THR A 52 6.97 2.52 -2.83
C THR A 52 7.08 3.95 -3.35
N VAL A 53 7.02 4.13 -4.68
CA VAL A 53 7.07 5.47 -5.30
C VAL A 53 5.94 6.37 -4.81
N VAL A 54 4.72 5.85 -4.69
CA VAL A 54 3.56 6.62 -4.22
C VAL A 54 3.73 7.05 -2.77
N VAL A 55 4.15 6.12 -1.90
CA VAL A 55 4.33 6.41 -0.46
C VAL A 55 5.46 7.40 -0.27
N ASP A 56 6.60 7.19 -0.92
CA ASP A 56 7.76 8.08 -0.79
C ASP A 56 7.43 9.50 -1.26
N LYS A 57 6.70 9.65 -2.38
CA LYS A 57 6.23 10.96 -2.85
C LYS A 57 5.22 11.62 -1.90
N ALA A 58 4.38 10.84 -1.24
CA ALA A 58 3.43 11.38 -0.27
C ALA A 58 4.11 11.83 1.04
N LEU A 59 5.32 11.32 1.31
CA LEU A 59 6.11 11.65 2.49
C LEU A 59 7.20 12.70 2.21
N SER A 60 7.58 12.93 0.95
CA SER A 60 8.48 14.02 0.56
C SER A 60 7.77 15.37 0.67
N GLU A 61 8.42 16.34 1.32
CA GLU A 61 7.95 17.73 1.47
C GLU A 61 7.83 18.49 0.14
#